data_AF-A0A9E4BY19-F1
#
_entry.id   AF-A0A9E4BY19-F1
#
_cell.length_a   1.000
_cell.length_b   1.000
_cell.length_c   1.000
_cell.angle_alpha   90.00
_cell.angle_beta   90.00
_cell.angle_gamma   90.00
#
_symmetry.space_group_name_H-M   'P 1'
#
loop_
_entity.id
_entity.type
_entity.pdbx_description
1 polymer ?
#
loop_
_entity_poly.entity_id
_entity_poly.type
_entity_poly.pdbx_seq_one_letter_code
_entity_poly.pdbx_strand_id
1 'polypeptide(L)'
;MIITLTPDIEQALADQAHQLGTTPEQLALDSLRERFAPELDCDAQSEAEKKRMLAEFLRDHVGVLNSSEHVPGGARLSEDTGRKFTEILIKKHRQRSK
;
A
#
# COMPACT_ATOMS: atom_id res chain seq x y z
N MET A 1 8.35 8.47 -34.30
CA MET A 1 8.45 7.01 -34.51
C MET A 1 7.04 6.47 -34.65
N ILE A 2 6.76 5.61 -35.64
CA ILE A 2 5.43 4.99 -35.81
C ILE A 2 5.56 3.55 -35.32
N ILE A 3 4.81 3.18 -34.27
CA ILE A 3 4.74 1.82 -33.76
C ILE A 3 3.37 1.26 -34.18
N THR A 4 3.37 0.24 -35.02
CA THR A 4 2.15 -0.48 -35.39
C THR A 4 1.88 -1.58 -34.38
N LEU A 5 0.75 -1.48 -33.67
CA LEU A 5 0.29 -2.49 -32.73
C LEU A 5 -0.61 -3.51 -33.44
N THR A 6 -0.68 -4.71 -32.89
CA THR A 6 -1.71 -5.66 -33.28
C THR A 6 -3.07 -5.24 -32.70
N PRO A 7 -4.21 -5.59 -33.33
CA PRO A 7 -5.52 -5.08 -32.92
C PRO A 7 -5.93 -5.44 -31.49
N ASP A 8 -5.46 -6.58 -30.98
CA ASP A 8 -5.66 -7.03 -29.61
C ASP A 8 -4.94 -6.13 -28.59
N ILE A 9 -3.69 -5.75 -28.87
CA ILE A 9 -2.91 -4.86 -28.01
C ILE A 9 -3.45 -3.44 -28.07
N GLU A 10 -3.82 -2.97 -29.26
CA GLU A 10 -4.44 -1.64 -29.44
C GLU A 10 -5.73 -1.51 -28.62
N GLN A 11 -6.60 -2.52 -28.68
CA GLN A 11 -7.84 -2.53 -27.90
C GLN A 11 -7.57 -2.56 -26.39
N ALA A 12 -6.67 -3.44 -25.93
CA ALA A 12 -6.33 -3.53 -24.51
C ALA A 12 -5.74 -2.22 -23.96
N LEU A 13 -4.91 -1.54 -24.76
CA LEU A 13 -4.33 -0.25 -24.41
C LEU A 13 -5.41 0.85 -24.32
N ALA A 14 -6.36 0.87 -25.26
CA ALA A 14 -7.46 1.82 -25.26
C ALA A 14 -8.38 1.64 -24.05
N ASP A 15 -8.73 0.40 -23.72
CA ASP A 15 -9.56 0.07 -22.56
C ASP A 15 -8.89 0.50 -21.25
N GLN A 16 -7.58 0.21 -21.12
CA GLN A 16 -6.80 0.59 -19.94
C GLN A 16 -6.65 2.11 -19.82
N ALA A 17 -6.41 2.81 -20.93
CA ALA A 17 -6.32 4.26 -20.95
C ALA A 17 -7.64 4.91 -20.51
N HIS A 18 -8.77 4.37 -20.97
CA HIS A 18 -10.10 4.81 -20.54
C HIS A 18 -10.33 4.63 -19.03
N GLN A 19 -9.94 3.49 -18.47
CA GLN A 19 -10.08 3.24 -17.02
C GLN A 19 -9.25 4.20 -16.18
N LEU A 20 -8.08 4.60 -16.68
CA LEU A 20 -7.16 5.52 -16.01
C LEU A 20 -7.45 6.99 -16.31
N GLY A 21 -8.39 7.28 -17.22
CA GLY A 21 -8.70 8.65 -17.65
C GLY A 21 -7.56 9.33 -18.40
N THR A 22 -6.70 8.55 -19.07
CA THR A 22 -5.56 9.04 -19.87
C THR A 22 -5.75 8.68 -21.35
N THR A 23 -4.83 9.12 -22.22
CA THR A 23 -4.83 8.71 -23.63
C THR A 23 -3.98 7.46 -23.85
N PRO A 24 -4.30 6.63 -24.85
CA PRO A 24 -3.51 5.44 -25.17
C PRO A 24 -2.04 5.76 -25.47
N GLU A 25 -1.76 6.88 -26.14
CA GLU A 25 -0.42 7.30 -26.49
C GLU A 25 0.40 7.68 -25.25
N GLN A 26 -0.22 8.39 -24.32
CA GLN A 26 0.41 8.78 -23.06
C GLN A 26 0.71 7.54 -22.22
N LEU A 27 -0.25 6.62 -22.11
CA LEU A 27 -0.08 5.35 -21.39
C LEU A 27 1.03 4.48 -22.01
N ALA A 28 1.07 4.39 -23.34
CA ALA A 28 2.14 3.67 -24.04
C ALA A 28 3.51 4.30 -23.81
N LEU A 29 3.59 5.62 -23.85
CA LEU A 29 4.82 6.36 -23.65
C LEU A 29 5.34 6.20 -22.21
N ASP A 30 4.47 6.29 -21.22
CA ASP A 30 4.82 6.08 -19.81
C ASP A 30 5.27 4.63 -19.56
N SER A 31 4.60 3.66 -20.18
CA SER A 31 5.01 2.24 -20.12
C SER A 31 6.39 2.00 -20.74
N LEU A 32 6.70 2.68 -21.85
CA LEU A 32 8.01 2.59 -22.49
C LEU A 32 9.10 3.26 -21.63
N ARG A 33 8.80 4.39 -20.98
CA ARG A 33 9.72 5.05 -20.04
C ARG A 33 10.06 4.15 -18.87
N GLU A 34 9.05 3.55 -18.23
CA GLU A 34 9.26 2.65 -17.09
C GLU A 34 10.16 1.47 -17.44
N ARG A 35 10.05 0.93 -18.66
CA ARG A 35 10.78 -0.27 -19.09
C ARG A 35 12.17 0.00 -19.63
N PHE A 36 12.35 1.11 -20.35
CA PHE A 36 13.57 1.36 -21.11
C PHE A 36 14.33 2.60 -20.66
N ALA A 37 13.74 3.43 -19.81
CA ALA A 37 14.35 4.65 -19.28
C ALA A 37 14.10 4.86 -17.77
N PRO A 38 14.25 3.83 -16.90
CA PRO A 38 13.99 3.98 -15.47
C PRO A 38 14.92 5.01 -14.81
N GLU A 39 16.08 5.30 -15.41
CA GLU A 39 17.05 6.29 -14.93
C GLU A 39 16.65 7.73 -15.29
N LEU A 40 15.90 7.96 -16.38
CA LEU A 40 15.51 9.32 -16.79
C LEU A 40 14.45 9.94 -15.86
N ASP A 41 13.63 9.11 -15.22
CA ASP A 41 12.65 9.57 -14.22
C ASP A 41 13.29 9.74 -12.83
N CYS A 42 14.52 9.23 -12.63
CA CYS A 42 15.26 9.37 -11.37
C CYS A 42 16.05 10.68 -11.26
N ASP A 43 16.28 11.39 -12.37
CA ASP A 43 17.11 12.60 -12.39
C ASP A 43 16.37 13.90 -12.01
N ALA A 44 15.05 13.86 -11.81
CA ALA A 44 14.29 15.05 -11.40
C ALA A 44 14.26 15.28 -9.87
N GLN A 45 14.55 14.25 -9.07
CA GLN A 45 14.63 14.35 -7.61
C GLN A 45 15.83 13.57 -7.10
N SER A 46 17.01 14.20 -7.22
CA SER A 46 18.13 14.09 -6.30
C SER A 46 18.34 12.71 -5.69
N GLU A 47 19.31 11.96 -6.21
CA GLU A 47 19.93 10.80 -5.55
C GLU A 47 20.38 11.07 -4.09
N ALA A 48 20.39 12.33 -3.63
CA ALA A 48 20.60 12.69 -2.22
C ALA A 48 19.35 12.48 -1.34
N GLU A 49 18.13 12.47 -1.87
CA GLU A 49 16.90 12.24 -1.11
C GLU A 49 16.61 10.74 -0.91
N LYS A 50 16.94 9.88 -1.88
CA LYS A 50 16.80 8.42 -1.76
C LYS A 50 17.67 7.79 -0.65
N LYS A 51 18.70 8.51 -0.18
CA LYS A 51 19.56 8.07 0.94
C LYS A 51 19.03 8.44 2.34
N ARG A 52 17.90 9.15 2.46
CA ARG A 52 17.21 9.19 3.75
C ARG A 52 16.62 7.81 4.00
N MET A 53 17.21 7.08 4.94
CA MET A 53 16.70 5.77 5.34
C MET A 53 15.23 5.89 5.71
N LEU A 54 14.44 4.86 5.38
CA LEU A 54 13.03 4.77 5.76
C LEU A 54 12.81 5.07 7.27
N ALA A 55 13.76 4.69 8.12
CA ALA A 55 13.75 4.99 9.55
C ALA A 55 13.80 6.50 9.88
N GLU A 56 14.47 7.30 9.07
CA GLU A 56 14.56 8.76 9.23
C GLU A 56 13.27 9.45 8.78
N PHE A 57 12.62 8.96 7.72
CA PHE A 57 11.30 9.43 7.28
C PHE A 57 10.20 9.09 8.30
N LEU A 58 10.25 7.88 8.86
CA LEU A 58 9.24 7.39 9.81
C LEU A 58 9.44 7.96 11.23
N ARG A 59 10.54 8.64 11.51
CA ARG A 59 10.85 9.18 12.85
C ARG A 59 9.72 10.05 13.41
N ASP A 60 9.17 10.94 12.59
CA ASP A 60 8.12 11.87 13.02
C ASP A 60 6.71 11.26 12.95
N HIS A 61 6.57 10.08 12.36
CA HIS A 61 5.29 9.39 12.13
C HIS A 61 5.09 8.17 13.06
N VAL A 62 6.15 7.68 13.70
CA VAL A 62 6.12 6.54 14.61
C VAL A 62 6.05 7.04 16.05
N GLY A 63 4.85 7.04 16.61
CA GLY A 63 4.64 7.20 18.05
C GLY A 63 4.73 5.86 18.78
N VAL A 64 5.47 5.80 19.89
CA VAL A 64 5.41 4.66 20.81
C VAL A 64 4.14 4.82 21.66
N LEU A 65 3.12 4.00 21.40
CA LEU A 65 1.96 3.91 22.28
C LEU A 65 2.30 2.95 23.41
N ASN A 66 2.52 3.49 24.61
CA ASN A 66 2.59 2.68 25.81
C ASN A 66 1.21 2.09 26.08
N SER A 67 1.07 0.77 26.00
CA SER A 67 -0.20 0.05 26.25
C SER A 67 -0.79 0.26 27.65
N SER A 68 -0.03 0.87 28.57
CA SER A 68 -0.48 1.27 29.91
C SER A 68 -1.03 2.69 29.99
N GLU A 69 -0.86 3.51 28.95
CA GLU A 69 -1.26 4.92 28.96
C GLU A 69 -2.67 5.08 28.39
N HIS A 70 -3.60 5.54 29.23
CA HIS A 70 -4.99 5.72 28.85
C HIS A 70 -5.18 7.08 28.18
N VAL A 71 -5.38 7.08 26.85
CA VAL A 71 -5.71 8.29 26.08
C VAL A 71 -7.25 8.41 25.95
N PRO A 72 -7.88 9.42 26.57
CA PRO A 72 -9.33 9.64 26.42
C PRO A 72 -9.66 9.99 24.96
N GLY A 73 -10.51 9.18 24.32
CA GLY A 73 -10.87 9.31 22.89
C GLY A 73 -10.03 8.45 21.93
N GLY A 74 -9.04 7.70 22.42
CA GLY A 74 -8.29 6.72 21.62
C GLY A 74 -9.03 5.40 21.42
N ALA A 75 -8.56 4.59 20.48
CA ALA A 75 -9.07 3.23 20.27
C ALA A 75 -8.74 2.37 21.51
N ARG A 76 -9.78 1.97 22.26
CA ARG A 76 -9.69 1.05 23.41
C ARG A 76 -9.38 -0.39 22.94
N LEU A 77 -8.19 -0.60 22.39
CA LEU A 77 -7.79 -1.89 21.80
C LEU A 77 -7.45 -2.97 22.85
N SER A 78 -7.22 -2.56 24.11
CA SER A 78 -6.84 -3.47 25.20
C SER A 78 -7.91 -3.68 26.27
N GLU A 79 -8.98 -2.88 26.29
CA GLU A 79 -10.06 -3.11 27.24
C GLU A 79 -10.88 -4.33 26.80
N ASP A 80 -10.96 -5.31 27.71
CA ASP A 80 -11.87 -6.45 27.65
C ASP A 80 -11.50 -7.62 26.73
N THR A 81 -10.39 -7.54 25.97
CA THR A 81 -9.92 -8.65 25.11
C THR A 81 -9.57 -9.89 25.94
N GLY A 82 -8.95 -9.71 27.11
CA GLY A 82 -8.60 -10.80 28.02
C GLY A 82 -9.82 -11.52 28.60
N ARG A 83 -10.82 -10.78 29.08
CA ARG A 83 -12.05 -11.38 29.64
C ARG A 83 -12.85 -12.13 28.59
N LYS A 84 -13.07 -11.52 27.42
CA LYS A 84 -13.76 -12.16 26.28
C LYS A 84 -13.05 -13.42 25.82
N PHE A 85 -11.72 -13.41 25.80
CA PHE A 85 -10.92 -14.59 25.48
C PHE A 85 -11.13 -15.73 26.50
N THR A 86 -11.09 -15.42 27.80
CA THR A 86 -11.35 -16.41 28.86
C THR A 86 -12.76 -16.99 28.79
N GLU A 87 -13.78 -16.16 28.52
CA GLU A 87 -15.17 -16.61 28.36
C GLU A 87 -15.33 -17.60 27.19
N ILE A 88 -14.69 -17.30 26.05
CA ILE A 88 -14.70 -18.17 24.87
C ILE A 88 -14.02 -19.52 25.18
N LEU A 89 -12.91 -19.53 25.91
CA LEU A 89 -12.22 -20.76 26.31
C LEU A 89 -13.10 -21.64 27.21
N ILE A 90 -13.76 -21.04 28.21
CA ILE A 90 -14.65 -21.78 29.12
C ILE A 90 -15.84 -22.38 28.34
N LYS A 91 -16.43 -21.62 27.41
CA LYS A 91 -17.52 -22.11 26.55
C LYS A 91 -17.09 -23.31 25.71
N LYS A 92 -15.90 -23.26 25.10
CA LYS A 92 -15.36 -24.35 24.28
C LYS A 92 -15.04 -25.60 25.11
N HIS A 93 -14.53 -25.43 26.33
CA HIS A 93 -14.28 -26.56 27.24
C HIS A 93 -15.58 -27.29 27.62
N ARG A 94 -16.66 -26.55 27.91
CA ARG A 94 -17.97 -27.16 28.24
C ARG A 94 -18.60 -27.89 27.07
N GLN A 95 -18.39 -27.43 25.83
CA GLN A 95 -18.89 -28.10 24.62
C GLN A 95 -18.15 -29.39 24.28
N ARG A 96 -16.88 -29.52 24.68
CA ARG A 96 -16.08 -30.74 24.49
C ARG A 96 -16.32 -31.83 25.54
N SER A 97 -16.96 -31.48 26.65
CA SER A 97 -17.16 -32.38 27.80
C SER A 97 -18.61 -32.90 27.91
N LYS A 98 -19.44 -32.65 26.89
CA LYS A 98 -20.71 -33.34 26.63
C LYS A 98 -20.51 -34.21 25.40
#